data_AF-A0A373NRF9-F1
#
_entry.id   AF-A0A373NRF9-F1
#
_cell.length_a   1.000
_cell.length_b   1.000
_cell.length_c   1.000
_cell.angle_alpha   90.00
_cell.angle_beta   90.00
_cell.angle_gamma   90.00
#
_symmetry.space_group_name_H-M   'P 1'
#
loop_
_entity.id
_entity.type
_entity.pdbx_description
1 polymer ?
#
loop_
_entity_poly.entity_id
_entity_poly.type
_entity_poly.pdbx_seq_one_letter_code
_entity_poly.pdbx_strand_id
1 'polypeptide(L)'
;MKKECTEQDLQRFVQDAKLAFEDVTLTELDEDSSRYWQDDGLMVDYELRNGQVGCVLRRQIFAEGKVWELQMTAPLAGSGLPEDRMTPRERELCREDMNHDFLTGVFNRRYFETEFCTHLDEWADQHRCASLALVALDNADALRAGYGPVVMSQLVCFVANQWKKHFERPAERVVCRLADSLFVIGCADKNCKELEEELHTLYGQMPHECVTSVGLMKMVPIPQSIAVACTSEVRGRNWEAVFQLCQQRLKAVQQAGGDQVSQS
;
A
#
# COMPACT_ATOMS: atom_id res chain seq x y z
N MET A 1 32.87 2.95 51.16
CA MET A 1 33.04 1.50 51.37
C MET A 1 32.45 0.78 50.18
N LYS A 2 33.27 0.39 49.19
CA LYS A 2 32.82 -0.54 48.14
C LYS A 2 32.68 -1.89 48.82
N LYS A 3 31.46 -2.45 48.91
CA LYS A 3 31.31 -3.86 49.28
C LYS A 3 32.07 -4.66 48.21
N GLU A 4 33.08 -5.41 48.62
CA GLU A 4 33.71 -6.38 47.73
C GLU A 4 32.62 -7.39 47.34
N CYS A 5 32.26 -7.40 46.06
CA CYS A 5 31.29 -8.33 45.50
C CYS A 5 31.99 -9.68 45.31
N THR A 6 31.39 -10.75 45.80
CA THR A 6 31.90 -12.12 45.59
C THR A 6 31.38 -12.71 44.28
N GLU A 7 32.00 -13.79 43.79
CA GLU A 7 31.47 -14.53 42.63
C GLU A 7 30.06 -15.07 42.93
N GLN A 8 29.80 -15.52 44.16
CA GLN A 8 28.48 -16.00 44.57
C GLN A 8 27.42 -14.91 44.53
N ASP A 9 27.77 -13.67 44.89
CA ASP A 9 26.87 -12.52 44.79
C ASP A 9 26.51 -12.21 43.33
N LEU A 10 27.48 -12.33 42.41
CA LEU A 10 27.26 -12.14 40.96
C LEU A 10 26.36 -13.23 40.39
N GLN A 11 26.61 -14.50 40.72
CA GLN A 11 25.76 -15.59 40.26
C GLN A 11 24.33 -15.45 40.78
N ARG A 12 24.17 -15.02 42.04
CA ARG A 12 22.84 -14.74 42.60
C ARG A 12 22.15 -13.59 41.87
N PHE A 13 22.86 -12.50 41.61
CA PHE A 13 22.34 -11.38 40.83
C PHE A 13 21.89 -11.82 39.43
N VAL A 14 22.65 -12.67 38.74
CA VAL A 14 22.28 -13.21 37.42
C VAL A 14 20.96 -13.99 37.48
N GLN A 15 20.75 -14.79 38.53
CA GLN A 15 19.50 -15.54 38.69
C GLN A 15 18.31 -14.60 38.92
N ASP A 16 18.49 -13.55 39.73
CA ASP A 16 17.45 -12.55 39.97
C ASP A 16 17.16 -11.73 38.70
N ALA A 17 18.19 -11.37 37.94
CA ALA A 17 18.08 -10.60 36.70
C ALA A 17 17.35 -11.36 35.59
N LYS A 18 17.44 -12.70 35.54
CA LYS A 18 16.67 -13.54 34.59
C LYS A 18 15.15 -13.42 34.75
N LEU A 19 14.66 -12.84 35.85
CA LEU A 19 13.23 -12.53 36.02
C LEU A 19 12.79 -11.28 35.26
N ALA A 20 13.73 -10.40 34.90
CA ALA A 20 13.45 -9.10 34.29
C ALA A 20 13.99 -8.95 32.85
N PHE A 21 14.96 -9.77 32.45
CA PHE A 21 15.63 -9.73 31.15
C PHE A 21 15.40 -11.04 30.38
N GLU A 22 15.33 -10.95 29.05
CA GLU A 22 15.12 -12.12 28.18
C GLU A 22 16.32 -13.07 28.17
N ASP A 23 17.52 -12.49 28.22
CA ASP A 23 18.77 -13.24 28.28
C ASP A 23 19.75 -12.54 29.23
N VAL A 24 20.38 -13.33 30.09
CA VAL A 24 21.40 -12.88 31.04
C VAL A 24 22.53 -13.88 31.08
N THR A 25 23.73 -13.42 30.73
CA THR A 25 24.95 -14.21 30.75
C THR A 25 26.01 -13.53 31.62
N LEU A 26 26.85 -14.35 32.25
CA LEU A 26 27.98 -13.93 33.06
C LEU A 26 29.18 -14.75 32.62
N THR A 27 30.22 -14.08 32.13
CA THR A 27 31.44 -14.73 31.63
C THR A 27 32.67 -14.13 32.29
N GLU A 28 33.65 -14.97 32.65
CA GLU A 28 34.95 -14.50 33.13
C GLU A 28 35.75 -14.00 31.92
N LEU A 29 36.28 -12.77 32.00
CA LEU A 29 37.10 -12.17 30.96
C LEU A 29 38.58 -12.31 31.30
N ASP A 30 39.38 -12.66 30.30
CA ASP A 30 40.84 -12.58 30.39
C ASP A 30 41.31 -11.11 30.48
N GLU A 31 42.44 -10.86 31.15
CA GLU A 31 42.96 -9.50 31.42
C GLU A 31 43.14 -8.65 30.15
N ASP A 32 43.47 -9.27 29.00
CA ASP A 32 43.65 -8.56 27.73
C ASP A 32 42.34 -8.13 27.05
N SER A 33 41.24 -8.85 27.29
CA SER A 33 39.91 -8.54 26.76
C SER A 33 39.26 -7.33 27.43
N SER A 34 39.84 -6.85 28.54
CA SER A 34 39.31 -5.74 29.34
C SER A 34 39.55 -4.35 28.74
N ARG A 35 40.43 -4.21 27.73
CA ARG A 35 40.97 -2.90 27.29
C ARG A 35 40.11 -2.12 26.28
N TYR A 36 38.97 -2.66 25.82
CA TYR A 36 38.21 -2.11 24.67
C TYR A 36 36.84 -1.49 25.02
N TRP A 37 36.64 -1.01 26.26
CA TRP A 37 35.33 -0.52 26.72
C TRP A 37 35.20 1.00 26.66
N GLN A 38 34.04 1.48 26.21
CA GLN A 38 33.82 2.90 25.89
C GLN A 38 33.54 3.79 27.12
N ASP A 39 33.20 3.26 28.30
CA ASP A 39 33.01 4.07 29.51
C ASP A 39 32.93 3.20 30.78
N ASP A 40 33.78 3.39 31.80
CA ASP A 40 33.71 2.78 33.15
C ASP A 40 33.28 1.29 33.23
N GLY A 41 33.60 0.48 32.21
CA GLY A 41 33.18 -0.92 32.08
C GLY A 41 31.67 -1.10 31.83
N LEU A 42 30.97 -0.17 31.18
CA LEU A 42 29.59 -0.30 30.73
C LEU A 42 29.53 -0.06 29.21
N MET A 43 28.78 -0.89 28.50
CA MET A 43 28.51 -0.73 27.07
C MET A 43 27.03 -1.04 26.82
N VAL A 44 26.40 -0.26 25.96
CA VAL A 44 25.00 -0.43 25.58
C VAL A 44 24.94 -0.48 24.07
N ASP A 45 24.52 -1.62 23.54
CA ASP A 45 24.35 -1.87 22.12
C ASP A 45 22.89 -2.10 21.77
N TYR A 46 22.53 -1.81 20.53
CA TYR A 46 21.21 -2.13 19.96
C TYR A 46 21.39 -3.18 18.88
N GLU A 47 20.77 -4.34 19.06
CA GLU A 47 20.90 -5.47 18.14
C GLU A 47 19.53 -5.86 17.57
N LEU A 48 19.45 -6.06 16.26
CA LEU A 48 18.26 -6.61 15.62
C LEU A 48 18.25 -8.14 15.77
N ARG A 49 17.30 -8.69 16.52
CA ARG A 49 17.11 -10.12 16.73
C ARG A 49 15.66 -10.50 16.44
N ASN A 50 15.44 -11.48 15.55
CA ASN A 50 14.10 -11.95 15.17
C ASN A 50 13.13 -10.83 14.72
N GLY A 51 13.64 -9.79 14.06
CA GLY A 51 12.82 -8.65 13.60
C GLY A 51 12.50 -7.61 14.67
N GLN A 52 12.99 -7.77 15.90
CA GLN A 52 12.86 -6.81 16.99
C GLN A 52 14.22 -6.22 17.36
N VAL A 53 14.24 -4.94 17.74
CA VAL A 53 15.45 -4.30 18.27
C VAL A 53 15.52 -4.59 19.76
N GLY A 54 16.54 -5.32 20.18
CA GLY A 54 16.90 -5.53 21.58
C GLY A 54 17.95 -4.52 22.03
N CYS A 55 17.86 -4.13 23.30
CA CYS A 55 18.93 -3.42 24.01
C CYS A 55 19.80 -4.47 24.70
N VAL A 56 21.10 -4.46 24.41
CA VAL A 56 22.10 -5.33 25.02
C VAL A 56 22.98 -4.47 25.92
N LEU A 57 22.84 -4.65 27.22
CA LEU A 57 23.68 -3.99 28.20
C LEU A 57 24.79 -4.95 28.63
N ARG A 58 26.04 -4.53 28.44
CA ARG A 58 27.20 -5.28 28.91
C ARG A 58 27.92 -4.49 29.99
N ARG A 59 28.27 -5.13 31.10
CA ARG A 59 28.97 -4.50 32.23
C ARG A 59 30.11 -5.36 32.74
N GLN A 60 31.28 -4.77 32.87
CA GLN A 60 32.41 -5.36 33.57
C GLN A 60 32.30 -5.17 35.07
N ILE A 61 32.55 -6.24 35.82
CA ILE A 61 32.50 -6.26 37.27
C ILE A 61 33.74 -6.96 37.82
N PHE A 62 34.43 -6.29 38.73
CA PHE A 62 35.58 -6.85 39.43
C PHE A 62 35.12 -7.56 40.70
N ALA A 63 35.42 -8.85 40.82
CA ALA A 63 35.10 -9.68 41.97
C ALA A 63 36.25 -10.67 42.22
N GLU A 64 36.74 -10.72 43.46
CA GLU A 64 37.76 -11.69 43.90
C GLU A 64 39.03 -11.75 43.02
N GLY A 65 39.49 -10.59 42.52
CA GLY A 65 40.68 -10.51 41.66
C GLY A 65 40.46 -10.94 40.22
N LYS A 66 39.22 -11.24 39.82
CA LYS A 66 38.81 -11.56 38.46
C LYS A 66 37.94 -10.46 37.85
N VAL A 67 37.89 -10.42 36.52
CA VAL A 67 36.99 -9.54 35.75
C VAL A 67 35.87 -10.39 35.15
N TRP A 68 34.63 -10.00 35.39
CA TRP A 68 33.45 -10.65 34.85
C TRP A 68 32.72 -9.72 33.90
N GLU A 69 32.24 -10.22 32.77
CA GLU A 69 31.27 -9.54 31.92
C GLU A 69 29.87 -10.05 32.22
N LEU A 70 29.01 -9.16 32.67
CA LEU A 70 27.57 -9.36 32.75
C LEU A 70 26.93 -8.79 31.47
N GLN A 71 26.30 -9.64 30.67
CA GLN A 71 25.48 -9.21 29.54
C GLN A 71 24.00 -9.46 29.85
N MET A 72 23.16 -8.44 29.67
CA MET A 72 21.72 -8.49 29.84
C MET A 72 21.02 -7.97 28.59
N THR A 73 20.05 -8.73 28.07
CA THR A 73 19.27 -8.36 26.89
C THR A 73 17.80 -8.14 27.27
N ALA A 74 17.22 -7.04 26.81
CA ALA A 74 15.79 -6.77 26.91
C ALA A 74 15.25 -6.19 25.58
N PRO A 75 13.98 -6.45 25.23
CA PRO A 75 13.38 -5.87 24.04
C PRO A 75 13.26 -4.36 24.22
N LEU A 76 13.61 -3.60 23.17
CA LEU A 76 13.39 -2.17 23.17
C LEU A 76 11.88 -1.91 23.10
N ALA A 77 11.35 -1.16 24.07
CA ALA A 77 9.93 -0.81 24.07
C ALA A 77 9.57 -0.09 22.75
N GLY A 78 8.55 -0.58 22.05
CA GLY A 78 8.13 -0.01 20.78
C GLY A 78 8.76 -0.62 19.51
N SER A 79 9.63 -1.61 19.64
CA SER A 79 10.36 -2.21 18.50
C SER A 79 9.60 -3.27 17.69
N GLY A 80 8.44 -3.73 18.16
CA GLY A 80 7.58 -4.66 17.39
C GLY A 80 6.94 -3.97 16.19
N LEU A 81 6.75 -4.72 15.09
CA LEU A 81 6.05 -4.19 13.92
C LEU A 81 4.59 -3.85 14.31
N PRO A 82 4.00 -2.78 13.75
CA PRO A 82 2.59 -2.46 13.97
C PRO A 82 1.67 -3.66 13.71
N GLU A 83 2.03 -4.50 12.73
CA GLU A 83 1.33 -5.72 12.34
C GLU A 83 1.30 -6.81 13.41
N ASP A 84 2.31 -6.88 14.29
CA ASP A 84 2.39 -7.85 15.38
C ASP A 84 1.39 -7.55 16.51
N ARG A 85 0.91 -6.30 16.56
CA ARG A 85 -0.08 -5.84 17.54
C ARG A 85 -1.52 -5.93 17.02
N MET A 86 -1.70 -6.17 15.72
CA MET A 86 -3.01 -6.26 15.10
C MET A 86 -3.58 -7.67 15.23
N THR A 87 -4.84 -7.76 15.63
CA THR A 87 -5.67 -8.96 15.54
C THR A 87 -5.85 -9.38 14.08
N PRO A 88 -6.19 -10.65 13.78
CA PRO A 88 -6.48 -11.09 12.42
C PRO A 88 -7.53 -10.24 11.71
N ARG A 89 -8.55 -9.77 12.44
CA ARG A 89 -9.60 -8.89 11.90
C ARG A 89 -9.08 -7.49 11.57
N GLU A 90 -8.24 -6.91 12.43
CA GLU A 90 -7.61 -5.61 12.15
C GLU A 90 -6.69 -5.69 10.94
N ARG A 91 -5.95 -6.80 10.80
CA ARG A 91 -5.13 -7.03 9.61
C ARG A 91 -5.97 -7.12 8.34
N GLU A 92 -7.13 -7.77 8.40
CA GLU A 92 -8.04 -7.86 7.26
C GLU A 92 -8.65 -6.51 6.89
N LEU A 93 -9.13 -5.75 7.88
CA LEU A 93 -9.63 -4.39 7.67
C LEU A 93 -8.54 -3.47 7.09
N CYS A 94 -7.31 -3.56 7.59
CA CYS A 94 -6.19 -2.82 7.02
C CYS A 94 -5.89 -3.23 5.57
N ARG A 95 -6.04 -4.52 5.20
CA ARG A 95 -5.89 -4.96 3.81
C ARG A 95 -7.00 -4.42 2.92
N GLU A 96 -8.25 -4.48 3.38
CA GLU A 96 -9.40 -3.92 2.66
C GLU A 96 -9.22 -2.41 2.43
N ASP A 97 -8.82 -1.66 3.45
CA ASP A 97 -8.52 -0.23 3.34
C ASP A 97 -7.32 0.02 2.41
N MET A 98 -6.28 -0.81 2.49
CA MET A 98 -5.10 -0.73 1.61
C MET A 98 -5.39 -1.07 0.16
N ASN A 99 -6.56 -1.62 -0.18
CA ASN A 99 -6.97 -1.87 -1.56
C ASN A 99 -7.65 -0.66 -2.20
N HIS A 100 -7.94 0.39 -1.44
CA HIS A 100 -8.61 1.59 -1.94
C HIS A 100 -7.63 2.76 -2.13
N ASP A 101 -7.95 3.64 -3.08
CA ASP A 101 -7.27 4.91 -3.28
C ASP A 101 -7.77 5.91 -2.23
N PHE A 102 -6.85 6.49 -1.46
CA PHE A 102 -7.17 7.36 -0.34
C PHE A 102 -8.01 8.59 -0.73
N LEU A 103 -7.80 9.14 -1.94
CA LEU A 103 -8.50 10.35 -2.37
C LEU A 103 -9.93 10.06 -2.84
N THR A 104 -10.10 9.00 -3.63
CA THR A 104 -11.35 8.74 -4.36
C THR A 104 -12.19 7.64 -3.72
N GLY A 105 -11.59 6.80 -2.87
CA GLY A 105 -12.25 5.66 -2.25
C GLY A 105 -12.67 4.57 -3.23
N VAL A 106 -12.26 4.62 -4.50
CA VAL A 106 -12.34 3.46 -5.41
C VAL A 106 -11.14 2.55 -5.19
N PHE A 107 -11.08 1.37 -5.81
CA PHE A 107 -9.90 0.51 -5.69
C PHE A 107 -8.63 1.22 -6.22
N ASN A 108 -7.47 0.87 -5.69
CA ASN A 108 -6.20 1.43 -6.16
C ASN A 108 -5.56 0.55 -7.24
N ARG A 109 -4.48 1.07 -7.82
CA ARG A 109 -3.69 0.37 -8.84
C ARG A 109 -3.18 -0.99 -8.38
N ARG A 110 -2.74 -1.12 -7.12
CA ARG A 110 -2.24 -2.39 -6.60
C ARG A 110 -3.34 -3.44 -6.64
N TYR A 111 -4.54 -3.12 -6.17
CA TYR A 111 -5.68 -4.03 -6.24
C TYR A 111 -5.96 -4.47 -7.69
N PHE A 112 -5.92 -3.54 -8.65
CA PHE A 112 -6.07 -3.88 -10.07
C PHE A 112 -4.98 -4.88 -10.55
N GLU A 113 -3.72 -4.59 -10.27
CA GLU A 113 -2.58 -5.39 -10.76
C GLU A 113 -2.47 -6.75 -10.05
N THR A 114 -2.87 -6.86 -8.78
CA THR A 114 -2.69 -8.09 -7.98
C THR A 114 -3.96 -8.92 -7.85
N GLU A 115 -5.08 -8.31 -7.45
CA GLU A 115 -6.32 -9.05 -7.17
C GLU A 115 -7.19 -9.16 -8.42
N PHE A 116 -7.41 -8.05 -9.13
CA PHE A 116 -8.30 -8.05 -10.28
C PHE A 116 -7.73 -8.85 -11.45
N CYS A 117 -6.44 -8.72 -11.77
CA CYS A 117 -5.78 -9.57 -12.76
C CYS A 117 -5.88 -11.07 -12.41
N THR A 118 -5.81 -11.42 -11.13
CA THR A 118 -5.99 -12.80 -10.67
C THR A 118 -7.43 -13.29 -10.91
N HIS A 119 -8.43 -12.49 -10.55
CA HIS A 119 -9.83 -12.80 -10.84
C HIS A 119 -10.11 -12.92 -12.34
N LEU A 120 -9.49 -12.06 -13.13
CA LEU A 120 -9.58 -12.10 -14.59
C LEU A 120 -9.02 -13.44 -15.13
N ASP A 121 -7.90 -13.94 -14.60
CA ASP A 121 -7.38 -15.27 -14.94
C ASP A 121 -8.34 -16.41 -14.55
N GLU A 122 -8.92 -16.34 -13.36
CA GLU A 122 -9.95 -17.31 -12.91
C GLU A 122 -11.17 -17.31 -13.84
N TRP A 123 -11.60 -16.14 -14.33
CA TRP A 123 -12.71 -16.02 -15.28
C TRP A 123 -12.35 -16.62 -16.64
N ALA A 124 -11.12 -16.40 -17.10
CA ALA A 124 -10.63 -17.01 -18.33
C ALA A 124 -10.53 -18.55 -18.22
N ASP A 125 -10.25 -19.10 -17.05
CA ASP A 125 -10.32 -20.54 -16.76
C ASP A 125 -11.75 -21.10 -16.84
N GLN A 126 -12.73 -20.29 -16.45
CA GLN A 126 -14.15 -20.61 -16.54
C GLN A 126 -14.75 -20.38 -17.93
N HIS A 127 -13.92 -20.07 -18.94
CA HIS A 127 -14.35 -19.72 -20.31
C HIS A 127 -15.32 -18.51 -20.35
N ARG A 128 -15.22 -17.63 -19.34
CA ARG A 128 -16.01 -16.40 -19.25
C ARG A 128 -15.33 -15.29 -20.04
N CYS A 129 -16.12 -14.38 -20.58
CA CYS A 129 -15.61 -13.17 -21.23
C CYS A 129 -15.35 -12.11 -20.17
N ALA A 130 -14.28 -11.34 -20.31
CA ALA A 130 -14.10 -10.12 -19.53
C ALA A 130 -13.69 -8.96 -20.41
N SER A 131 -14.08 -7.77 -19.96
CA SER A 131 -13.85 -6.50 -20.61
C SER A 131 -13.29 -5.47 -19.64
N LEU A 132 -12.58 -4.53 -20.23
CA LEU A 132 -11.83 -3.46 -19.61
C LEU A 132 -12.30 -2.17 -20.28
N ALA A 133 -12.50 -1.13 -19.49
CA ALA A 133 -12.54 0.23 -20.01
C ALA A 133 -11.55 1.12 -19.28
N LEU A 134 -10.88 1.99 -20.03
CA LEU A 134 -10.08 3.08 -19.48
C LEU A 134 -10.86 4.37 -19.59
N VAL A 135 -10.87 5.14 -18.51
CA VAL A 135 -11.50 6.45 -18.42
C VAL A 135 -10.42 7.46 -18.04
N ALA A 136 -10.21 8.48 -18.86
CA ALA A 136 -9.31 9.58 -18.56
C ALA A 136 -10.06 10.90 -18.51
N LEU A 137 -9.77 11.73 -17.51
CA LEU A 137 -10.16 13.13 -17.54
C LEU A 137 -9.28 13.87 -18.56
N ASP A 138 -9.90 14.44 -19.58
CA ASP A 138 -9.19 15.11 -20.66
C ASP A 138 -8.61 16.44 -20.19
N ASN A 139 -7.46 16.80 -20.77
CA ASN A 139 -6.74 18.04 -20.47
C ASN A 139 -6.44 18.23 -18.96
N ALA A 140 -6.22 17.14 -18.22
CA ALA A 140 -5.95 17.14 -16.78
C ALA A 140 -4.85 18.14 -16.36
N ASP A 141 -3.77 18.26 -17.13
CA ASP A 141 -2.68 19.21 -16.84
C ASP A 141 -3.12 20.67 -16.97
N ALA A 142 -3.93 20.97 -18.00
CA ALA A 142 -4.48 22.31 -18.19
C ALA A 142 -5.51 22.66 -17.11
N LEU A 143 -6.36 21.69 -16.71
CA LEU A 143 -7.28 21.85 -15.59
C LEU A 143 -6.52 22.11 -14.28
N ARG A 144 -5.46 21.34 -14.01
CA ARG A 144 -4.60 21.51 -12.84
C ARG A 144 -3.91 22.88 -12.84
N ALA A 145 -3.38 23.32 -13.98
CA ALA A 145 -2.74 24.63 -14.11
C ALA A 145 -3.74 25.79 -13.96
N GLY A 146 -4.95 25.64 -14.49
CA GLY A 146 -5.98 26.69 -14.47
C GLY A 146 -6.74 26.83 -13.15
N TYR A 147 -6.99 25.71 -12.45
CA TYR A 147 -7.83 25.68 -11.23
C TYR A 147 -7.07 25.29 -9.95
N GLY A 148 -5.83 24.81 -10.09
CA GLY A 148 -4.99 24.40 -8.97
C GLY A 148 -5.26 22.98 -8.46
N PRO A 149 -4.39 22.49 -7.55
CA PRO A 149 -4.39 21.09 -7.12
C PRO A 149 -5.60 20.68 -6.29
N VAL A 150 -6.18 21.60 -5.51
CA VAL A 150 -7.36 21.32 -4.65
C VAL A 150 -8.60 21.05 -5.50
N VAL A 151 -8.85 21.91 -6.50
CA VAL A 151 -9.95 21.71 -7.44
C VAL A 151 -9.73 20.43 -8.24
N MET A 152 -8.50 20.19 -8.72
CA MET A 152 -8.18 18.96 -9.43
C MET A 152 -8.54 17.70 -8.62
N SER A 153 -8.22 17.68 -7.32
CA SER A 153 -8.61 16.59 -6.43
C SER A 153 -10.13 16.40 -6.38
N GLN A 154 -10.91 17.49 -6.35
CA GLN A 154 -12.38 17.42 -6.37
C GLN A 154 -12.91 16.85 -7.69
N LEU A 155 -12.35 17.26 -8.83
CA LEU A 155 -12.75 16.74 -10.13
C LEU A 155 -12.48 15.23 -10.23
N VAL A 156 -11.31 14.79 -9.77
CA VAL A 156 -10.93 13.37 -9.73
C VAL A 156 -11.88 12.57 -8.83
N CYS A 157 -12.22 13.07 -7.64
CA CYS A 157 -13.23 12.44 -6.78
C CYS A 157 -14.61 12.39 -7.45
N PHE A 158 -15.00 13.44 -8.17
CA PHE A 158 -16.28 13.50 -8.85
C PHE A 158 -16.38 12.47 -9.97
N VAL A 159 -15.38 12.38 -10.85
CA VAL A 159 -15.29 11.36 -11.90
C VAL A 159 -15.29 9.96 -11.30
N ALA A 160 -14.48 9.71 -10.27
CA ALA A 160 -14.46 8.43 -9.59
C ALA A 160 -15.84 8.04 -9.07
N ASN A 161 -16.54 8.96 -8.41
CA ASN A 161 -17.88 8.74 -7.86
C ASN A 161 -18.94 8.49 -8.95
N GLN A 162 -18.83 9.13 -10.12
CA GLN A 162 -19.72 8.85 -11.26
C GLN A 162 -19.63 7.36 -11.63
N TRP A 163 -18.43 6.85 -11.88
CA TRP A 163 -18.26 5.46 -12.29
C TRP A 163 -18.53 4.48 -11.16
N LYS A 164 -18.03 4.77 -9.94
CA LYS A 164 -18.25 3.96 -8.73
C LYS A 164 -19.73 3.66 -8.52
N LYS A 165 -20.60 4.67 -8.63
CA LYS A 165 -22.05 4.52 -8.47
C LYS A 165 -22.69 3.51 -9.42
N HIS A 166 -22.15 3.34 -10.63
CA HIS A 166 -22.73 2.47 -11.66
C HIS A 166 -22.05 1.11 -11.78
N PHE A 167 -20.75 1.05 -11.48
CA PHE A 167 -19.91 -0.12 -11.74
C PHE A 167 -19.35 -0.79 -10.50
N GLU A 168 -19.51 -0.25 -9.30
CA GLU A 168 -19.05 -0.95 -8.11
C GLU A 168 -20.04 -2.05 -7.72
N ARG A 169 -19.75 -3.28 -8.15
CA ARG A 169 -20.43 -4.50 -7.72
C ARG A 169 -19.36 -5.50 -7.28
N PRO A 170 -19.22 -5.76 -5.97
CA PRO A 170 -18.18 -6.64 -5.46
C PRO A 170 -18.09 -7.96 -6.26
N ALA A 171 -16.87 -8.35 -6.65
CA ALA A 171 -16.52 -9.56 -7.41
C ALA A 171 -16.99 -9.64 -8.89
N GLU A 172 -17.77 -8.69 -9.40
CA GLU A 172 -18.22 -8.69 -10.81
C GLU A 172 -17.69 -7.50 -11.60
N ARG A 173 -17.66 -6.34 -10.94
CA ARG A 173 -17.30 -5.07 -11.58
C ARG A 173 -16.55 -4.19 -10.59
N VAL A 174 -15.43 -3.65 -11.05
CA VAL A 174 -14.57 -2.82 -10.22
C VAL A 174 -14.26 -1.52 -10.92
N VAL A 175 -14.13 -0.45 -10.15
CA VAL A 175 -13.53 0.81 -10.59
C VAL A 175 -12.24 0.95 -9.82
N CYS A 176 -11.12 1.12 -10.53
CA CYS A 176 -9.83 1.37 -9.91
C CYS A 176 -9.22 2.67 -10.44
N ARG A 177 -8.50 3.40 -9.58
CA ARG A 177 -7.67 4.53 -10.00
C ARG A 177 -6.26 4.05 -10.27
N LEU A 178 -5.78 4.27 -11.50
CA LEU A 178 -4.46 3.79 -11.93
C LEU A 178 -3.37 4.82 -11.70
N ALA A 179 -3.61 6.06 -12.10
CA ALA A 179 -2.66 7.16 -11.96
C ALA A 179 -3.40 8.47 -12.12
N ASP A 180 -3.12 9.47 -11.28
CA ASP A 180 -3.65 10.83 -11.37
C ASP A 180 -5.14 10.93 -11.71
N SER A 181 -5.48 11.03 -12.99
CA SER A 181 -6.83 11.20 -13.52
C SER A 181 -7.28 10.09 -14.49
N LEU A 182 -6.54 8.96 -14.48
CA LEU A 182 -6.82 7.75 -15.24
C LEU A 182 -7.43 6.69 -14.32
N PHE A 183 -8.55 6.15 -14.76
CA PHE A 183 -9.30 5.09 -14.10
C PHE A 183 -9.43 3.89 -15.03
N VAL A 184 -9.67 2.75 -14.41
CA VAL A 184 -10.02 1.52 -15.06
C VAL A 184 -11.34 0.99 -14.53
N ILE A 185 -12.20 0.55 -15.43
CA ILE A 185 -13.41 -0.20 -15.13
C ILE A 185 -13.19 -1.61 -15.64
N GLY A 186 -13.25 -2.56 -14.72
CA GLY A 186 -13.17 -3.98 -15.03
C GLY A 186 -14.55 -4.62 -14.94
N CYS A 187 -14.94 -5.44 -15.92
CA CYS A 187 -16.22 -6.12 -15.94
C CYS A 187 -16.07 -7.61 -16.32
N ALA A 188 -16.57 -8.48 -15.45
CA ALA A 188 -16.82 -9.88 -15.76
C ALA A 188 -18.05 -10.04 -16.67
N ASP A 189 -18.06 -11.11 -17.46
CA ASP A 189 -19.17 -11.55 -18.33
C ASP A 189 -19.72 -10.48 -19.27
N LYS A 190 -18.84 -9.59 -19.72
CA LYS A 190 -19.18 -8.57 -20.72
C LYS A 190 -18.20 -8.59 -21.87
N ASN A 191 -18.74 -8.61 -23.08
CA ASN A 191 -17.95 -8.36 -24.27
C ASN A 191 -17.72 -6.85 -24.48
N CYS A 192 -16.80 -6.50 -25.40
CA CYS A 192 -16.44 -5.09 -25.67
C CYS A 192 -17.67 -4.25 -26.04
N LYS A 193 -18.54 -4.77 -26.91
CA LYS A 193 -19.71 -4.03 -27.42
C LYS A 193 -20.74 -3.76 -26.32
N GLU A 194 -21.02 -4.75 -25.47
CA GLU A 194 -21.95 -4.59 -24.34
C GLU A 194 -21.45 -3.58 -23.30
N LEU A 195 -20.13 -3.55 -23.05
CA LEU A 195 -19.55 -2.56 -22.16
C LEU A 195 -19.53 -1.17 -22.81
N GLU A 196 -19.19 -1.07 -24.09
CA GLU A 196 -19.20 0.17 -24.86
C GLU A 196 -20.60 0.82 -24.90
N GLU A 197 -21.64 0.05 -25.21
CA GLU A 197 -23.04 0.53 -25.24
C GLU A 197 -23.51 1.02 -23.86
N GLU A 198 -23.16 0.30 -22.79
CA GLU A 198 -23.47 0.71 -21.41
C GLU A 198 -22.74 2.00 -21.04
N LEU A 199 -21.44 2.08 -21.32
CA LEU A 199 -20.63 3.28 -21.07
C LEU A 199 -21.15 4.49 -21.86
N HIS A 200 -21.50 4.31 -23.13
CA HIS A 200 -22.04 5.37 -23.96
C HIS A 200 -23.38 5.88 -23.42
N THR A 201 -24.25 4.96 -22.98
CA THR A 201 -25.55 5.32 -22.39
C THR A 201 -25.37 6.07 -21.07
N LEU A 202 -24.51 5.56 -20.19
CA LEU A 202 -24.25 6.17 -18.89
C LEU A 202 -23.54 7.52 -19.02
N TYR A 203 -22.51 7.59 -19.85
CA TYR A 203 -21.74 8.82 -20.06
C TYR A 203 -22.61 9.95 -20.62
N GLY A 204 -23.52 9.64 -21.55
CA GLY A 204 -24.48 10.62 -22.08
C GLY A 204 -25.51 11.12 -21.07
N GLN A 205 -25.69 10.43 -19.94
CA GLN A 205 -26.60 10.82 -18.84
C GLN A 205 -25.87 11.48 -17.67
N MET A 206 -24.54 11.35 -17.61
CA MET A 206 -23.72 11.90 -16.55
C MET A 206 -23.53 13.42 -16.71
N PRO A 207 -23.42 14.17 -15.60
CA PRO A 207 -22.98 15.56 -15.67
C PRO A 207 -21.59 15.67 -16.30
N HIS A 208 -21.41 16.59 -17.25
CA HIS A 208 -20.11 16.91 -17.86
C HIS A 208 -19.46 18.16 -17.26
N GLU A 209 -20.03 18.66 -16.16
CA GLU A 209 -19.48 19.76 -15.37
C GLU A 209 -19.62 19.45 -13.87
N CYS A 210 -18.67 19.95 -13.08
CA CYS A 210 -18.62 19.78 -11.64
C CYS A 210 -18.66 21.14 -10.93
N VAL A 211 -19.49 21.26 -9.88
CA VAL A 211 -19.45 22.43 -8.97
C VAL A 211 -18.30 22.22 -7.98
N THR A 212 -17.33 23.12 -8.01
CA THR A 212 -16.17 23.05 -7.10
C THR A 212 -16.39 23.95 -5.88
N SER A 213 -15.94 23.52 -4.70
CA SER A 213 -16.28 24.21 -3.44
C SER A 213 -15.37 25.41 -3.12
N VAL A 214 -14.36 25.68 -3.95
CA VAL A 214 -13.37 26.75 -3.72
C VAL A 214 -13.62 27.91 -4.68
N GLY A 215 -14.22 28.99 -4.17
CA GLY A 215 -14.49 30.24 -4.92
C GLY A 215 -15.78 30.19 -5.77
N LEU A 216 -16.72 31.10 -5.48
CA LEU A 216 -17.89 31.49 -6.29
C LEU A 216 -18.67 30.39 -7.06
N MET A 217 -18.72 29.13 -6.58
CA MET A 217 -19.48 28.02 -7.18
C MET A 217 -19.28 27.92 -8.70
N LYS A 218 -18.03 28.00 -9.16
CA LYS A 218 -17.73 27.94 -10.59
C LYS A 218 -17.95 26.52 -11.11
N MET A 219 -18.74 26.39 -12.17
CA MET A 219 -18.88 25.16 -12.96
C MET A 219 -17.57 24.91 -13.71
N VAL A 220 -17.01 23.72 -13.52
CA VAL A 220 -15.77 23.29 -14.19
C VAL A 220 -16.09 22.12 -15.11
N PRO A 221 -15.81 22.23 -16.42
CA PRO A 221 -15.96 21.12 -17.35
C PRO A 221 -15.09 19.92 -16.97
N ILE A 222 -15.65 18.73 -17.13
CA ILE A 222 -14.99 17.44 -16.85
C ILE A 222 -15.10 16.51 -18.07
N PRO A 223 -14.52 16.89 -19.22
CA PRO A 223 -14.52 16.06 -20.41
C PRO A 223 -13.80 14.74 -20.14
N GLN A 224 -14.39 13.62 -20.52
CA GLN A 224 -13.81 12.30 -20.32
C GLN A 224 -13.67 11.55 -21.64
N SER A 225 -12.46 11.05 -21.89
CA SER A 225 -12.22 10.08 -22.96
C SER A 225 -12.29 8.68 -22.38
N ILE A 226 -13.08 7.82 -23.03
CA ILE A 226 -13.33 6.46 -22.56
C ILE A 226 -13.03 5.50 -23.69
N ALA A 227 -12.28 4.43 -23.42
CA ALA A 227 -12.03 3.39 -24.40
C ALA A 227 -12.28 2.02 -23.80
N VAL A 228 -12.66 1.06 -24.64
CA VAL A 228 -13.00 -0.31 -24.23
C VAL A 228 -12.12 -1.31 -24.97
N ALA A 229 -11.75 -2.40 -24.30
CA ALA A 229 -11.19 -3.60 -24.90
C ALA A 229 -11.65 -4.85 -24.15
N CYS A 230 -11.69 -6.00 -24.82
CA CYS A 230 -12.01 -7.27 -24.18
C CYS A 230 -11.06 -8.41 -24.57
N THR A 231 -11.11 -9.47 -23.77
CA THR A 231 -10.31 -10.69 -23.97
C THR A 231 -10.46 -11.34 -25.33
N SER A 232 -11.65 -11.28 -25.93
CA SER A 232 -11.90 -11.88 -27.24
C SER A 232 -11.17 -11.17 -28.40
N GLU A 233 -10.62 -9.98 -28.16
CA GLU A 233 -9.92 -9.19 -29.17
C GLU A 233 -8.41 -9.44 -29.21
N VAL A 234 -7.88 -10.14 -28.21
CA VAL A 234 -6.45 -10.45 -28.09
C VAL A 234 -6.21 -11.94 -28.17
N ARG A 235 -5.02 -12.33 -28.65
CA ARG A 235 -4.64 -13.75 -28.71
C ARG A 235 -4.10 -14.21 -27.36
N GLY A 236 -4.66 -15.30 -26.85
CA GLY A 236 -4.26 -15.88 -25.57
C GLY A 236 -4.77 -15.06 -24.37
N ARG A 237 -4.62 -15.62 -23.17
CA ARG A 237 -5.01 -14.98 -21.91
C ARG A 237 -3.97 -13.92 -21.52
N ASN A 238 -3.99 -12.80 -22.23
CA ASN A 238 -2.99 -11.75 -22.05
C ASN A 238 -3.66 -10.43 -21.68
N TRP A 239 -3.81 -10.20 -20.38
CA TRP A 239 -4.41 -8.97 -19.83
C TRP A 239 -3.60 -7.73 -20.14
N GLU A 240 -2.28 -7.85 -20.17
CA GLU A 240 -1.42 -6.76 -20.61
C GLU A 240 -1.76 -6.38 -22.06
N ALA A 241 -1.99 -7.34 -22.95
CA ALA A 241 -2.41 -7.04 -24.32
C ALA A 241 -3.79 -6.36 -24.39
N VAL A 242 -4.77 -6.78 -23.57
CA VAL A 242 -6.08 -6.10 -23.48
C VAL A 242 -5.90 -4.66 -23.01
N PHE A 243 -5.08 -4.47 -21.99
CA PHE A 243 -4.76 -3.15 -21.44
C PHE A 243 -4.08 -2.24 -22.45
N GLN A 244 -3.05 -2.74 -23.16
CA GLN A 244 -2.37 -2.00 -24.22
C GLN A 244 -3.31 -1.64 -25.38
N LEU A 245 -4.19 -2.56 -25.80
CA LEU A 245 -5.20 -2.27 -26.83
C LEU A 245 -6.13 -1.15 -26.38
N CYS A 246 -6.60 -1.20 -25.13
CA CYS A 246 -7.46 -0.18 -24.55
C CYS A 246 -6.74 1.19 -24.46
N GLN A 247 -5.46 1.21 -24.09
CA GLN A 247 -4.66 2.42 -24.07
C GLN A 247 -4.47 3.03 -25.46
N GLN A 248 -4.27 2.21 -26.49
CA GLN A 248 -4.16 2.68 -27.87
C GLN A 248 -5.47 3.34 -28.34
N ARG A 249 -6.61 2.70 -28.05
CA ARG A 249 -7.94 3.25 -28.35
C ARG A 249 -8.21 4.55 -27.58
N LEU A 250 -7.84 4.61 -26.31
CA LEU A 250 -7.99 5.83 -25.50
C LEU A 250 -7.23 7.01 -26.11
N LYS A 251 -5.98 6.77 -26.54
CA LYS A 251 -5.19 7.80 -27.23
C LYS A 251 -5.85 8.25 -28.53
N ALA A 252 -6.44 7.33 -29.30
CA ALA A 252 -7.15 7.67 -30.53
C ALA A 252 -8.39 8.54 -30.25
N VAL A 253 -9.15 8.24 -29.20
CA VAL A 253 -10.29 9.06 -28.76
C VAL A 253 -9.85 10.48 -28.38
N GLN A 254 -8.77 10.60 -27.61
CA GLN A 254 -8.22 11.90 -27.20
C GLN A 254 -7.72 12.70 -28.42
N GLN A 255 -7.10 12.04 -29.39
CA GLN A 255 -6.67 12.68 -30.65
C GLN A 255 -7.84 13.12 -31.53
N ALA A 256 -9.00 12.44 -31.43
CA ALA A 256 -10.21 12.78 -32.16
C ALA A 256 -11.03 13.93 -31.52
N GLY A 257 -10.52 14.56 -30.45
CA GLY A 257 -11.16 15.68 -29.75
C GLY A 257 -11.60 15.37 -28.32
N GLY A 258 -11.47 14.12 -27.87
CA GLY A 258 -11.83 13.69 -26.53
C GLY A 258 -13.33 13.73 -26.24
N ASP A 259 -13.69 13.75 -24.96
CA ASP A 259 -15.05 13.92 -24.44
C ASP A 259 -16.09 12.92 -25.01
N GLN A 260 -15.68 11.67 -25.17
CA GLN A 260 -16.52 10.63 -25.78
C GLN A 260 -16.06 9.22 -25.42
N VAL A 261 -16.94 8.25 -25.69
CA VAL A 261 -16.63 6.82 -25.66
C VAL A 261 -16.12 6.36 -27.02
N SER A 262 -15.07 5.54 -27.05
CA SER A 262 -14.53 4.94 -28.27
C SER A 262 -15.60 4.14 -29.01
N GLN A 263 -15.60 4.22 -30.33
CA GLN A 263 -16.38 3.30 -31.18
C GLN A 263 -15.44 2.20 -31.67
N SER A 264 -15.75 0.93 -31.35
CA SER A 264 -14.98 -0.24 -31.78
C SER A 264 -15.25 -0.69 -33.22
#